data_AF-A0A4U6XTC8-F1
#
_entry.id   AF-A0A4U6XTC8-F1
#
_cell.length_a   1.000
_cell.length_b   1.000
_cell.length_c   1.000
_cell.angle_alpha   90.00
_cell.angle_beta   90.00
_cell.angle_gamma   90.00
#
_symmetry.space_group_name_H-M   'P 1'
#
loop_
_entity.id
_entity.type
_entity.pdbx_description
1 polymer ?
#
loop_
_entity_poly.entity_id
_entity_poly.type
_entity_poly.pdbx_seq_one_letter_code
_entity_poly.pdbx_strand_id
1 'polypeptide(L)'
;MRLESSPSSCCRWLHTCIYTVIIAQPPQVIIPLYLQPDESETLAVAAKTAMNASIPLHPYYPSDAILPGYVANTFSARELQAIFAAGATAILALTYHLIKKTRPNLPNGEVATALWFTLSAFIHFFFEGYFAYNQANMPATVHIFGQLWKEYSLSDSRYLTRDSFIVCMETITAVFWGPLSFACAYCVVAAHPLRHPLQLIVSLGQLYGDVLYFATCSFDKLAAGIAHCRPEDFYFWCYYVFCNAFWIVIPLYLIVRSCGETKRAFEKAAELEGRSERKKKI
;
A
#
# COMPACT_ATOMS: atom_id res chain seq x y z
N MET A 1 -0.29 -37.94 -25.27
CA MET A 1 0.41 -36.67 -25.55
C MET A 1 -0.22 -35.60 -24.66
N ARG A 2 0.33 -35.38 -23.47
CA ARG A 2 -0.06 -34.29 -22.57
C ARG A 2 1.26 -33.66 -22.12
N LEU A 3 1.61 -32.55 -22.76
CA LEU A 3 2.84 -31.82 -22.48
C LEU A 3 2.65 -31.10 -21.16
N GLU A 4 3.17 -31.66 -20.07
CA GLU A 4 3.38 -30.90 -18.83
C GLU A 4 4.53 -29.93 -19.08
N SER A 5 4.20 -28.70 -19.45
CA SER A 5 5.17 -27.62 -19.52
C SER A 5 5.62 -27.28 -18.10
N SER A 6 6.86 -27.64 -17.76
CA SER A 6 7.57 -27.14 -16.58
C SER A 6 7.40 -25.60 -16.50
N PRO A 7 6.94 -25.04 -15.37
CA PRO A 7 6.82 -23.60 -15.24
C PRO A 7 8.18 -22.95 -15.51
N SER A 8 8.20 -21.90 -16.34
CA SER A 8 9.42 -21.14 -16.61
C SER A 8 10.02 -20.59 -15.30
N SER A 9 11.32 -20.33 -15.27
CA SER A 9 11.99 -19.77 -14.08
C SER A 9 11.37 -18.43 -13.61
N CYS A 10 10.70 -17.71 -14.52
CA CYS A 10 9.93 -16.50 -14.21
C CYS A 10 8.66 -16.82 -13.39
N CYS A 11 7.92 -17.88 -13.74
CA CYS A 11 6.77 -18.34 -12.96
C CYS A 11 7.16 -18.80 -11.55
N ARG A 12 8.32 -19.44 -11.38
CA ARG A 12 8.83 -19.81 -10.05
C ARG A 12 9.17 -18.59 -9.19
N TRP A 13 9.80 -17.56 -9.76
CA TRP A 13 10.11 -16.31 -9.06
C TRP A 13 8.84 -15.56 -8.63
N LEU A 14 7.87 -15.43 -9.53
CA LEU A 14 6.58 -14.80 -9.21
C LEU A 14 5.86 -15.59 -8.11
N HIS A 15 5.83 -16.92 -8.23
CA HIS A 15 5.22 -17.80 -7.24
C HIS A 15 5.92 -17.62 -5.89
N THR A 16 7.25 -17.66 -5.79
CA THR A 16 7.97 -17.53 -4.52
C THR A 16 7.83 -16.14 -3.88
N CYS A 17 7.92 -15.04 -4.63
CA CYS A 17 7.73 -13.69 -4.08
C CYS A 17 6.29 -13.46 -3.59
N ILE A 18 5.29 -13.93 -4.34
CA ILE A 18 3.87 -13.75 -3.99
C ILE A 18 3.46 -14.75 -2.89
N TYR A 19 3.77 -16.04 -3.01
CA TYR A 19 3.42 -17.05 -1.99
C TYR A 19 4.11 -16.80 -0.65
N THR A 20 5.40 -16.44 -0.64
CA THR A 20 6.13 -16.31 0.63
C THR A 20 5.67 -15.08 1.40
N VAL A 21 5.24 -14.01 0.71
CA VAL A 21 4.81 -12.77 1.38
C VAL A 21 3.32 -12.78 1.70
N ILE A 22 2.47 -13.41 0.86
CA ILE A 22 1.00 -13.41 1.04
C ILE A 22 0.51 -14.63 1.82
N ILE A 23 1.13 -15.81 1.64
CA ILE A 23 0.58 -17.10 2.09
C ILE A 23 1.43 -17.76 3.19
N ALA A 24 2.71 -17.43 3.35
CA ALA A 24 3.57 -18.04 4.38
C ALA A 24 3.30 -17.48 5.80
N GLN A 25 2.08 -17.67 6.27
CA GLN A 25 1.77 -17.75 7.69
C GLN A 25 1.68 -19.24 8.05
N PRO A 26 2.07 -19.66 9.28
CA PRO A 26 2.01 -21.05 9.67
C PRO A 26 0.59 -21.61 9.45
N PRO A 27 0.45 -22.90 9.06
CA PRO A 27 -0.84 -23.50 8.80
C PRO A 27 -1.73 -23.34 10.03
N GLN A 28 -2.76 -22.51 9.91
CA GLN A 28 -3.88 -22.54 10.85
C GLN A 28 -4.62 -23.84 10.59
N VAL A 29 -4.91 -24.56 11.67
CA VAL A 29 -5.64 -25.82 11.65
C VAL A 29 -6.99 -25.60 10.97
N ILE A 30 -7.08 -25.94 9.68
CA ILE A 30 -8.37 -26.11 9.01
C ILE A 30 -8.89 -27.43 9.55
N ILE A 31 -9.79 -27.37 10.53
CA ILE A 31 -10.56 -28.54 10.97
C ILE A 31 -11.43 -28.94 9.77
N PRO A 32 -11.23 -30.11 9.15
CA PRO A 32 -12.13 -30.57 8.10
C PRO A 32 -13.42 -31.01 8.79
N LEU A 33 -14.46 -30.19 8.71
CA LEU A 33 -15.79 -30.54 9.18
C LEU A 33 -16.39 -31.53 8.17
N TYR A 34 -16.10 -32.82 8.33
CA TYR A 34 -16.77 -33.89 7.61
C TYR A 34 -18.04 -34.24 8.39
N LEU A 35 -19.17 -33.59 8.08
CA LEU A 35 -20.47 -33.90 8.66
C LEU A 35 -21.38 -34.58 7.63
N GLN A 36 -22.00 -35.69 8.06
CA GLN A 36 -23.02 -36.44 7.33
C GLN A 36 -24.37 -35.67 7.29
N PRO A 37 -25.28 -35.97 6.34
CA PRO A 37 -26.24 -34.97 5.82
C PRO A 37 -27.52 -34.68 6.62
N ASP A 38 -27.59 -34.96 7.93
CA ASP A 38 -28.86 -34.84 8.69
C ASP A 38 -28.75 -33.88 9.90
N GLU A 39 -27.67 -33.96 10.69
CA GLU A 39 -27.45 -33.05 11.84
C GLU A 39 -26.90 -31.65 11.46
N SER A 40 -26.65 -31.41 10.17
CA SER A 40 -25.86 -30.26 9.71
C SER A 40 -26.60 -28.92 9.84
N GLU A 41 -27.93 -28.88 9.68
CA GLU A 41 -28.67 -27.62 9.70
C GLU A 41 -28.85 -27.10 11.13
N THR A 42 -29.20 -27.98 12.07
CA THR A 42 -29.42 -27.60 13.47
C THR A 42 -28.09 -27.28 14.17
N LEU A 43 -27.02 -28.02 13.89
CA LEU A 43 -25.68 -27.71 14.38
C LEU A 43 -25.06 -26.51 13.67
N ALA A 44 -25.31 -26.28 12.38
CA ALA A 44 -24.88 -25.06 11.71
C ALA A 44 -25.64 -23.83 12.23
N VAL A 45 -26.94 -23.94 12.51
CA VAL A 45 -27.73 -22.86 13.11
C VAL A 45 -27.30 -22.62 14.56
N ALA A 46 -27.05 -23.67 15.36
CA ALA A 46 -26.54 -23.54 16.72
C ALA A 46 -25.10 -22.99 16.75
N ALA A 47 -24.23 -23.44 15.84
CA ALA A 47 -22.87 -22.92 15.68
C ALA A 47 -22.89 -21.47 15.19
N LYS A 48 -23.74 -21.12 14.22
CA LYS A 48 -23.91 -19.74 13.74
C LYS A 48 -24.48 -18.82 14.82
N THR A 49 -25.38 -19.34 15.66
CA THR A 49 -25.95 -18.62 16.81
C THR A 49 -24.92 -18.45 17.94
N ALA A 50 -24.13 -19.48 18.25
CA ALA A 50 -23.05 -19.42 19.24
C ALA A 50 -21.87 -18.55 18.76
N MET A 51 -21.56 -18.60 17.46
CA MET A 51 -20.56 -17.75 16.83
C MET A 51 -21.02 -16.28 16.87
N ASN A 52 -22.27 -15.98 16.51
CA ASN A 52 -22.85 -14.63 16.65
C ASN A 52 -22.89 -14.14 18.12
N ALA A 53 -23.10 -15.03 19.10
CA ALA A 53 -23.09 -14.68 20.52
C ALA A 53 -21.67 -14.40 21.09
N SER A 54 -20.61 -14.67 20.32
CA SER A 54 -19.20 -14.56 20.74
C SER A 54 -18.35 -13.64 19.86
N ILE A 55 -18.90 -13.01 18.82
CA ILE A 55 -18.17 -11.98 18.05
C ILE A 55 -17.92 -10.80 19.01
N PRO A 56 -16.66 -10.46 19.31
CA PRO A 56 -16.36 -9.28 20.13
C PRO A 56 -16.91 -8.03 19.46
N LEU A 57 -17.69 -7.24 20.19
CA LEU A 57 -18.18 -5.95 19.70
C LEU A 57 -16.99 -5.08 19.28
N HIS A 58 -16.97 -4.66 18.02
CA HIS A 58 -15.92 -3.84 17.45
C HIS A 58 -16.50 -2.57 16.78
N PRO A 59 -15.72 -1.49 16.65
CA PRO A 59 -16.22 -0.22 16.10
C PRO A 59 -16.26 -0.15 14.57
N TYR A 60 -15.84 -1.21 13.86
CA TYR A 60 -15.72 -1.23 12.40
C TYR A 60 -17.04 -1.52 11.69
N TYR A 61 -17.14 -1.09 10.43
CA TYR A 61 -18.30 -1.34 9.57
C TYR A 61 -17.91 -2.29 8.43
N PRO A 62 -18.74 -3.29 8.05
CA PRO A 62 -20.05 -3.57 8.63
C PRO A 62 -19.93 -4.13 10.06
N SER A 63 -20.94 -3.88 10.90
CA SER A 63 -20.89 -4.17 12.34
C SER A 63 -20.91 -5.67 12.67
N ASP A 64 -21.29 -6.49 11.71
CA ASP A 64 -21.30 -7.96 11.77
C ASP A 64 -20.05 -8.59 11.13
N ALA A 65 -19.03 -7.80 10.79
CA ALA A 65 -17.76 -8.31 10.31
C ALA A 65 -17.13 -9.29 11.33
N ILE A 66 -16.55 -10.38 10.84
CA ILE A 66 -15.90 -11.35 11.71
C ILE A 66 -14.45 -10.92 11.88
N LEU A 67 -14.11 -10.45 13.09
CA LEU A 67 -12.74 -10.04 13.47
C LEU A 67 -12.21 -10.95 14.59
N PRO A 68 -11.60 -12.11 14.25
CA PRO A 68 -11.16 -13.08 15.24
C PRO A 68 -10.15 -12.50 16.21
N GLY A 69 -10.39 -12.69 17.51
CA GLY A 69 -9.49 -12.25 18.56
C GLY A 69 -9.36 -10.72 18.67
N TYR A 70 -10.33 -9.94 18.19
CA TYR A 70 -10.28 -8.48 18.25
C TYR A 70 -9.95 -7.96 19.65
N VAL A 71 -8.93 -7.11 19.72
CA VAL A 71 -8.55 -6.35 20.91
C VAL A 71 -8.56 -4.87 20.56
N ALA A 72 -9.23 -4.05 21.38
CA ALA A 72 -9.26 -2.60 21.19
C ALA A 72 -7.85 -1.97 21.30
N ASN A 73 -7.68 -0.80 20.68
CA ASN A 73 -6.45 -0.04 20.84
C ASN A 73 -6.27 0.40 22.31
N THR A 74 -5.03 0.34 22.79
CA THR A 74 -4.64 0.85 24.11
C THR A 74 -4.30 2.34 24.06
N PHE A 75 -3.83 2.82 22.91
CA PHE A 75 -3.66 4.25 22.63
C PHE A 75 -4.94 4.87 22.10
N SER A 76 -5.22 6.10 22.49
CA SER A 76 -6.26 6.92 21.88
C SER A 76 -5.92 7.31 20.44
N ALA A 77 -6.93 7.66 19.65
CA ALA A 77 -6.76 8.16 18.27
C ALA A 77 -5.76 9.34 18.20
N ARG A 78 -5.82 10.26 19.16
CA ARG A 78 -4.92 11.43 19.21
C ARG A 78 -3.47 11.03 19.46
N GLU A 79 -3.23 10.07 20.35
CA GLU A 79 -1.88 9.56 20.62
C GLU A 79 -1.33 8.84 19.38
N LEU A 80 -2.13 8.03 18.70
CA LEU A 80 -1.74 7.35 17.48
C LEU A 80 -1.40 8.36 16.36
N GLN A 81 -2.24 9.36 16.15
CA GLN A 81 -1.98 10.46 15.21
C GLN A 81 -0.69 11.21 15.56
N ALA A 82 -0.47 11.51 16.84
CA ALA A 82 0.75 12.18 17.30
C ALA A 82 2.00 11.31 17.07
N ILE A 83 1.93 10.01 17.33
CA ILE A 83 3.03 9.06 17.08
C ILE A 83 3.36 9.00 15.59
N PHE A 84 2.34 8.89 14.73
CA PHE A 84 2.52 8.88 13.27
C PHE A 84 3.15 10.19 12.78
N ALA A 85 2.61 11.33 13.20
CA ALA A 85 3.11 12.65 12.83
C ALA A 85 4.55 12.88 13.31
N ALA A 86 4.88 12.46 14.54
CA ALA A 86 6.24 12.54 15.07
C ALA A 86 7.22 11.68 14.28
N GLY A 87 6.84 10.43 13.94
CA GLY A 87 7.65 9.54 13.10
C GLY A 87 7.91 10.12 11.71
N ALA A 88 6.85 10.59 11.02
CA ALA A 88 6.97 11.23 9.72
C ALA A 88 7.84 12.48 9.78
N THR A 89 7.66 13.33 10.80
CA THR A 89 8.46 14.54 11.00
C THR A 89 9.93 14.21 11.23
N ALA A 90 10.24 13.19 12.04
CA ALA A 90 11.61 12.77 12.29
C ALA A 90 12.29 12.28 11.01
N ILE A 91 11.61 11.46 10.21
CA ILE A 91 12.10 10.98 8.91
C ILE A 91 12.37 12.16 7.98
N LEU A 92 11.40 13.07 7.82
CA LEU A 92 11.50 14.22 6.93
C LEU A 92 12.59 15.20 7.36
N ALA A 93 12.68 15.52 8.66
CA ALA A 93 13.68 16.43 9.20
C ALA A 93 15.10 15.89 9.03
N LEU A 94 15.31 14.59 9.34
CA LEU A 94 16.60 13.94 9.14
C LEU A 94 16.99 13.93 7.65
N THR A 95 16.05 13.54 6.79
CA THR A 95 16.27 13.50 5.34
C THR A 95 16.61 14.89 4.80
N TYR A 96 15.86 15.92 5.20
CA TYR A 96 16.12 17.31 4.82
C TYR A 96 17.51 17.75 5.25
N HIS A 97 17.88 17.48 6.51
CA HIS A 97 19.19 17.81 7.04
C HIS A 97 20.32 17.13 6.24
N LEU A 98 20.19 15.83 5.95
CA LEU A 98 21.16 15.08 5.15
C LEU A 98 21.28 15.62 3.73
N ILE A 99 20.15 15.97 3.08
CA ILE A 99 20.15 16.58 1.75
C ILE A 99 20.87 17.93 1.78
N LYS A 100 20.53 18.82 2.72
CA LYS A 100 21.16 20.15 2.79
C LYS A 100 22.63 20.10 3.16
N LYS A 101 23.06 19.09 3.94
CA LYS A 101 24.47 18.83 4.24
C LYS A 101 25.26 18.34 3.02
N THR A 102 24.68 17.47 2.20
CA THR A 102 25.37 16.80 1.07
C THR A 102 25.22 17.53 -0.26
N ARG A 103 24.10 18.22 -0.47
CA ARG A 103 23.73 18.96 -1.69
C ARG A 103 23.08 20.30 -1.31
N PRO A 104 23.83 21.27 -0.74
CA PRO A 104 23.27 22.53 -0.22
C PRO A 104 22.52 23.36 -1.27
N ASN A 105 22.99 23.31 -2.52
CA ASN A 105 22.44 24.05 -3.65
C ASN A 105 21.31 23.30 -4.40
N LEU A 106 20.86 22.15 -3.88
CA LEU A 106 19.78 21.40 -4.51
C LEU A 106 18.48 22.24 -4.52
N PRO A 107 17.83 22.44 -5.69
CA PRO A 107 16.62 23.25 -5.79
C PRO A 107 15.52 22.74 -4.88
N ASN A 108 14.71 23.65 -4.31
CA ASN A 108 13.69 23.28 -3.33
C ASN A 108 12.65 22.29 -3.88
N GLY A 109 12.32 22.34 -5.18
CA GLY A 109 11.44 21.36 -5.80
C GLY A 109 12.03 19.94 -5.81
N GLU A 110 13.35 19.81 -5.91
CA GLU A 110 14.03 18.51 -5.82
C GLU A 110 14.17 18.02 -4.40
N VAL A 111 14.40 18.93 -3.45
CA VAL A 111 14.34 18.60 -2.03
C VAL A 111 12.96 18.08 -1.68
N ALA A 112 11.88 18.76 -2.09
CA ALA A 112 10.51 18.32 -1.86
C ALA A 112 10.21 16.96 -2.51
N THR A 113 10.67 16.74 -3.74
CA THR A 113 10.51 15.45 -4.42
C THR A 113 11.25 14.32 -3.69
N ALA A 114 12.48 14.57 -3.24
CA ALA A 114 13.25 13.59 -2.47
C ALA A 114 12.60 13.28 -1.12
N LEU A 115 12.12 14.30 -0.40
CA LEU A 115 11.39 14.15 0.85
C LEU A 115 10.11 13.32 0.68
N TRP A 116 9.33 13.58 -0.37
CA TRP A 116 8.15 12.80 -0.73
C TRP A 116 8.48 11.31 -0.93
N PHE A 117 9.48 11.01 -1.76
CA PHE A 117 9.87 9.63 -2.01
C PHE A 117 10.47 8.97 -0.78
N THR A 118 11.20 9.68 0.07
CA THR A 118 11.68 9.10 1.33
C THR A 118 10.52 8.79 2.26
N LEU A 119 9.58 9.70 2.48
CA LEU A 119 8.40 9.41 3.31
C LEU A 119 7.59 8.23 2.75
N SER A 120 7.34 8.23 1.44
CA SER A 120 6.67 7.13 0.73
C SER A 120 7.41 5.80 0.94
N ALA A 121 8.74 5.81 0.84
CA ALA A 121 9.55 4.61 1.04
C ALA A 121 9.39 4.03 2.44
N PHE A 122 9.37 4.88 3.47
CA PHE A 122 9.18 4.43 4.84
C PHE A 122 7.77 3.90 5.10
N ILE A 123 6.75 4.59 4.58
CA ILE A 123 5.35 4.15 4.71
C ILE A 123 5.17 2.79 4.01
N HIS A 124 5.52 2.71 2.73
CA HIS A 124 5.35 1.48 1.96
C HIS A 124 6.18 0.33 2.53
N PHE A 125 7.48 0.53 2.78
CA PHE A 125 8.36 -0.57 3.18
C PHE A 125 8.12 -1.03 4.62
N PHE A 126 7.94 -0.11 5.57
CA PHE A 126 7.83 -0.46 6.99
C PHE A 126 6.38 -0.54 7.47
N PHE A 127 5.55 0.45 7.14
CA PHE A 127 4.18 0.51 7.67
C PHE A 127 3.25 -0.47 6.95
N GLU A 128 3.24 -0.43 5.60
CA GLU A 128 2.48 -1.38 4.77
C GLU A 128 3.14 -2.75 4.76
N GLY A 129 4.48 -2.82 4.80
CA GLY A 129 5.19 -4.09 5.01
C GLY A 129 4.83 -4.79 6.33
N TYR A 130 4.63 -4.02 7.41
CA TYR A 130 4.11 -4.58 8.66
C TYR A 130 2.69 -5.11 8.49
N PHE A 131 1.82 -4.40 7.77
CA PHE A 131 0.49 -4.90 7.46
C PHE A 131 0.55 -6.19 6.64
N ALA A 132 1.25 -6.19 5.52
CA ALA A 132 1.37 -7.35 4.64
C ALA A 132 1.86 -8.60 5.39
N TYR A 133 2.82 -8.42 6.30
CA TYR A 133 3.32 -9.51 7.14
C TYR A 133 2.37 -9.96 8.26
N ASN A 134 1.61 -9.03 8.87
CA ASN A 134 0.80 -9.30 10.06
C ASN A 134 -0.72 -9.32 9.82
N GLN A 135 -1.20 -9.19 8.57
CA GLN A 135 -2.63 -9.00 8.24
C GLN A 135 -3.55 -10.04 8.88
N ALA A 136 -3.08 -11.28 9.05
CA ALA A 136 -3.88 -12.37 9.63
C ALA A 136 -4.18 -12.16 11.12
N ASN A 137 -3.34 -11.41 11.83
CA ASN A 137 -3.45 -11.16 13.27
C ASN A 137 -3.71 -9.68 13.58
N MET A 138 -4.07 -8.89 12.56
CA MET A 138 -4.27 -7.43 12.66
C MET A 138 -5.34 -7.03 13.70
N PRO A 139 -6.48 -7.73 13.81
CA PRO A 139 -7.49 -7.39 14.83
C PRO A 139 -7.01 -7.58 16.27
N ALA A 140 -6.13 -8.56 16.52
CA ALA A 140 -5.71 -8.97 17.86
C ALA A 140 -4.45 -8.26 18.38
N THR A 141 -3.64 -7.70 17.48
CA THR A 141 -2.36 -7.11 17.86
C THR A 141 -2.51 -5.80 18.65
N VAL A 142 -1.65 -5.61 19.65
CA VAL A 142 -1.48 -4.36 20.41
C VAL A 142 -0.14 -3.69 20.11
N HIS A 143 0.59 -4.16 19.09
CA HIS A 143 1.78 -3.48 18.61
C HIS A 143 1.42 -2.11 18.02
N ILE A 144 2.30 -1.11 18.15
CA ILE A 144 2.02 0.27 17.73
C ILE A 144 1.55 0.39 16.27
N PHE A 145 2.20 -0.30 15.33
CA PHE A 145 1.76 -0.31 13.92
C PHE A 145 0.40 -1.01 13.74
N GLY A 146 0.14 -2.08 14.49
CA GLY A 146 -1.16 -2.74 14.46
C GLY A 146 -2.27 -1.84 15.01
N GLN A 147 -1.98 -1.03 16.03
CA GLN A 147 -2.91 -0.06 16.56
C GLN A 147 -3.17 1.09 15.58
N LEU A 148 -2.13 1.59 14.88
CA LEU A 148 -2.28 2.56 13.79
C LEU A 148 -3.13 2.01 12.64
N TRP A 149 -2.90 0.75 12.23
CA TRP A 149 -3.73 0.10 11.21
C TRP A 149 -5.17 -0.08 11.65
N LYS A 150 -5.42 -0.47 12.90
CA LYS A 150 -6.77 -0.52 13.48
C LYS A 150 -7.44 0.86 13.49
N GLU A 151 -6.72 1.91 13.87
CA GLU A 151 -7.25 3.28 13.82
C GLU A 151 -7.63 3.69 12.39
N TYR A 152 -6.75 3.43 11.42
CA TYR A 152 -7.03 3.70 10.01
C TYR A 152 -8.19 2.84 9.48
N SER A 153 -8.34 1.62 9.97
CA SER A 153 -9.42 0.70 9.56
C SER A 153 -10.82 1.19 9.93
N LEU A 154 -10.96 2.23 10.75
CA LEU A 154 -12.24 2.92 10.94
C LEU A 154 -12.76 3.55 9.63
N SER A 155 -11.85 3.90 8.72
CA SER A 155 -12.21 4.40 7.39
C SER A 155 -12.36 3.30 6.34
N ASP A 156 -11.78 2.13 6.58
CA ASP A 156 -11.89 0.96 5.70
C ASP A 156 -11.56 -0.33 6.44
N SER A 157 -12.59 -1.10 6.80
CA SER A 157 -12.42 -2.34 7.58
C SER A 157 -11.78 -3.49 6.80
N ARG A 158 -11.55 -3.35 5.49
CA ARG A 158 -10.90 -4.37 4.65
C ARG A 158 -9.47 -4.71 5.11
N TYR A 159 -8.82 -3.78 5.80
CA TYR A 159 -7.54 -3.99 6.48
C TYR A 159 -7.62 -4.93 7.70
N LEU A 160 -8.82 -5.24 8.21
CA LEU A 160 -9.01 -6.16 9.34
C LEU A 160 -9.67 -7.48 8.91
N THR A 161 -10.35 -7.49 7.76
CA THR A 161 -11.06 -8.66 7.23
C THR A 161 -10.26 -9.46 6.20
N ARG A 162 -8.99 -9.07 5.97
CA ARG A 162 -8.07 -9.72 5.02
C ARG A 162 -8.60 -9.71 3.60
N ASP A 163 -9.14 -8.57 3.17
CA ASP A 163 -9.60 -8.41 1.80
C ASP A 163 -8.51 -8.76 0.78
N SER A 164 -8.89 -9.51 -0.23
CA SER A 164 -7.95 -10.05 -1.22
C SER A 164 -7.20 -8.96 -1.99
N PHE A 165 -7.89 -7.87 -2.33
CA PHE A 165 -7.29 -6.76 -3.05
C PHE A 165 -6.37 -5.97 -2.13
N ILE A 166 -6.82 -5.58 -0.93
CA ILE A 166 -6.00 -4.83 0.03
C ILE A 166 -4.71 -5.60 0.37
N VAL A 167 -4.81 -6.88 0.74
CA VAL A 167 -3.62 -7.68 1.08
C VAL A 167 -2.64 -7.76 -0.09
N CYS A 168 -3.12 -7.97 -1.32
CA CYS A 168 -2.26 -8.06 -2.49
C CYS A 168 -1.63 -6.70 -2.85
N MET A 169 -2.42 -5.64 -2.84
CA MET A 169 -1.97 -4.28 -3.17
C MET A 169 -0.89 -3.82 -2.19
N GLU A 170 -1.15 -3.93 -0.89
CA GLU A 170 -0.20 -3.53 0.17
C GLU A 170 1.07 -4.39 0.18
N THR A 171 0.96 -5.65 -0.25
CA THR A 171 2.14 -6.50 -0.45
C THR A 171 3.00 -5.98 -1.60
N ILE A 172 2.38 -5.61 -2.73
CA ILE A 172 3.09 -5.05 -3.88
C ILE A 172 3.73 -3.71 -3.52
N THR A 173 3.01 -2.86 -2.79
CA THR A 173 3.53 -1.56 -2.35
C THR A 173 4.73 -1.74 -1.44
N ALA A 174 4.67 -2.67 -0.48
CA ALA A 174 5.77 -2.96 0.42
C ALA A 174 7.00 -3.54 -0.30
N VAL A 175 6.81 -4.51 -1.20
CA VAL A 175 7.91 -5.22 -1.86
C VAL A 175 8.53 -4.43 -3.01
N PHE A 176 7.74 -3.62 -3.72
CA PHE A 176 8.20 -2.88 -4.90
C PHE A 176 8.23 -1.38 -4.68
N TRP A 177 7.11 -0.76 -4.30
CA TRP A 177 7.04 0.71 -4.21
C TRP A 177 7.89 1.28 -3.08
N GLY A 178 8.01 0.58 -1.94
CA GLY A 178 8.91 0.95 -0.86
C GLY A 178 10.38 1.03 -1.30
N PRO A 179 10.99 -0.09 -1.75
CA PRO A 179 12.38 -0.11 -2.19
C PRO A 179 12.65 0.81 -3.38
N LEU A 180 11.75 0.86 -4.36
CA LEU A 180 11.89 1.74 -5.52
C LEU A 180 11.76 3.23 -5.13
N SER A 181 10.99 3.57 -4.10
CA SER A 181 10.92 4.93 -3.57
C SER A 181 12.23 5.35 -2.91
N PHE A 182 12.92 4.46 -2.17
CA PHE A 182 14.28 4.74 -1.68
C PHE A 182 15.26 5.00 -2.83
N ALA A 183 15.23 4.14 -3.85
CA ALA A 183 16.07 4.32 -5.04
C ALA A 183 15.73 5.62 -5.80
N CYS A 184 14.45 6.01 -5.86
CA CYS A 184 14.02 7.25 -6.49
C CYS A 184 14.51 8.48 -5.71
N ALA A 185 14.37 8.49 -4.38
CA ALA A 185 14.90 9.55 -3.53
C ALA A 185 16.42 9.72 -3.73
N TYR A 186 17.17 8.61 -3.78
CA TYR A 186 18.58 8.64 -4.13
C TYR A 186 18.83 9.24 -5.52
N CYS A 187 18.10 8.78 -6.55
CA CYS A 187 18.26 9.29 -7.91
C CYS A 187 17.98 10.80 -8.03
N VAL A 188 17.00 11.30 -7.28
CA VAL A 188 16.69 12.74 -7.21
C VAL A 188 17.86 13.52 -6.63
N VAL A 189 18.37 13.10 -5.46
CA VAL A 189 19.48 13.79 -4.77
C VAL A 189 20.78 13.68 -5.58
N ALA A 190 21.03 12.53 -6.20
CA ALA A 190 22.21 12.26 -7.00
C ALA A 190 22.20 12.98 -8.36
N ALA A 191 21.04 13.46 -8.82
CA ALA A 191 20.80 13.88 -10.21
C ALA A 191 21.07 12.75 -11.23
N HIS A 192 20.65 11.54 -10.88
CA HIS A 192 20.89 10.34 -11.67
C HIS A 192 19.98 10.29 -12.91
N PRO A 193 20.45 9.85 -14.10
CA PRO A 193 19.62 9.82 -15.33
C PRO A 193 18.40 8.90 -15.23
N LEU A 194 18.43 7.86 -14.37
CA LEU A 194 17.27 6.99 -14.13
C LEU A 194 16.20 7.60 -13.23
N ARG A 195 16.40 8.83 -12.73
CA ARG A 195 15.43 9.53 -11.89
C ARG A 195 14.04 9.59 -12.51
N HIS A 196 13.89 10.11 -13.72
CA HIS A 196 12.56 10.29 -14.34
C HIS A 196 11.87 8.97 -14.70
N PRO A 197 12.56 7.97 -15.28
CA PRO A 197 12.00 6.63 -15.45
C PRO A 197 11.51 6.00 -14.15
N LEU A 198 12.32 6.05 -13.09
CA LEU A 198 11.96 5.46 -11.80
C LEU A 198 10.82 6.22 -11.11
N GLN A 199 10.86 7.56 -11.15
CA GLN A 199 9.80 8.43 -10.67
C GLN A 199 8.48 8.11 -11.38
N LEU A 200 8.48 7.88 -12.69
CA LEU A 200 7.27 7.50 -13.45
C LEU A 200 6.70 6.16 -12.98
N ILE A 201 7.55 5.14 -12.89
CA ILE A 201 7.13 3.77 -12.50
C ILE A 201 6.47 3.79 -11.12
N VAL A 202 7.14 4.38 -10.12
CA VAL A 202 6.63 4.41 -8.75
C VAL A 202 5.37 5.27 -8.66
N SER A 203 5.37 6.47 -9.26
CA SER A 203 4.21 7.38 -9.18
C SER A 203 2.99 6.78 -9.87
N LEU A 204 3.16 6.10 -11.01
CA LEU A 204 2.06 5.41 -11.67
C LEU A 204 1.55 4.23 -10.83
N GLY A 205 2.45 3.47 -10.21
CA GLY A 205 2.08 2.37 -9.31
C GLY A 205 1.25 2.85 -8.11
N GLN A 206 1.66 3.94 -7.48
CA GLN A 206 0.93 4.60 -6.38
C GLN A 206 -0.46 5.04 -6.83
N LEU A 207 -0.55 5.81 -7.92
CA LEU A 207 -1.82 6.31 -8.44
C LEU A 207 -2.76 5.16 -8.87
N TYR A 208 -2.23 4.14 -9.53
CA TYR A 208 -3.02 3.00 -9.97
C TYR A 208 -3.56 2.17 -8.80
N GLY A 209 -2.72 1.90 -7.79
CA GLY A 209 -3.14 1.23 -6.56
C GLY A 209 -4.27 1.98 -5.87
N ASP A 210 -4.11 3.29 -5.71
CA ASP A 210 -5.10 4.12 -5.02
C ASP A 210 -6.42 4.24 -5.81
N VAL A 211 -6.37 4.38 -7.14
CA VAL A 211 -7.58 4.32 -7.98
C VAL A 211 -8.32 2.99 -7.80
N LEU A 212 -7.60 1.86 -7.76
CA LEU A 212 -8.21 0.56 -7.51
C LEU A 212 -8.73 0.42 -6.07
N TYR A 213 -8.06 1.01 -5.09
CA TYR A 213 -8.49 1.07 -3.70
C TYR A 213 -9.88 1.72 -3.56
N PHE A 214 -10.07 2.87 -4.20
CA PHE A 214 -11.37 3.55 -4.26
C PHE A 214 -12.40 2.79 -5.09
N ALA A 215 -11.99 2.27 -6.26
CA ALA A 215 -12.89 1.57 -7.16
C ALA A 215 -13.45 0.29 -6.55
N THR A 216 -12.62 -0.51 -5.89
CA THR A 216 -13.05 -1.77 -5.26
C THR A 216 -13.99 -1.53 -4.07
N CYS A 217 -13.70 -0.54 -3.21
CA CYS A 217 -14.60 -0.19 -2.11
C CYS A 217 -15.96 0.29 -2.62
N SER A 218 -15.92 1.16 -3.64
CA SER A 218 -17.14 1.70 -4.25
C SER A 218 -17.93 0.61 -4.96
N PHE A 219 -17.24 -0.33 -5.62
CA PHE A 219 -17.86 -1.47 -6.27
C PHE A 219 -18.57 -2.37 -5.25
N ASP A 220 -17.94 -2.74 -4.14
CA ASP A 220 -18.58 -3.53 -3.07
C ASP A 220 -19.84 -2.84 -2.53
N LYS A 221 -19.78 -1.52 -2.33
CA LYS A 221 -20.93 -0.73 -1.88
C LYS A 221 -22.07 -0.73 -2.90
N LEU A 222 -21.75 -0.55 -4.19
CA LEU A 222 -22.76 -0.45 -5.25
C LEU A 222 -23.32 -1.81 -5.67
N ALA A 223 -22.48 -2.83 -5.73
CA ALA A 223 -22.83 -4.16 -6.24
C ALA A 223 -23.36 -5.09 -5.15
N ALA A 224 -22.80 -5.03 -3.94
CA ALA A 224 -23.14 -5.92 -2.83
C ALA A 224 -23.80 -5.20 -1.64
N GLY A 225 -23.90 -3.87 -1.66
CA GLY A 225 -24.45 -3.09 -0.56
C GLY A 225 -23.54 -3.06 0.69
N ILE A 226 -22.29 -3.48 0.56
CA ILE A 226 -21.35 -3.57 1.68
C ILE A 226 -20.57 -2.27 1.77
N ALA A 227 -20.74 -1.53 2.87
CA ALA A 227 -19.83 -0.43 3.18
C ALA A 227 -18.76 -0.93 4.16
N HIS A 228 -17.52 -0.50 3.91
CA HIS A 228 -16.37 -0.83 4.77
C HIS A 228 -15.94 0.35 5.65
N CYS A 229 -16.39 1.56 5.30
CA CYS A 229 -16.16 2.78 6.05
C CYS A 229 -17.25 2.96 7.10
N ARG A 230 -16.87 3.47 8.28
CA ARG A 230 -17.83 3.93 9.27
C ARG A 230 -18.76 5.04 8.72
N PRO A 231 -20.01 5.11 9.19
CA PRO A 231 -21.00 6.03 8.65
C PRO A 231 -20.75 7.50 9.02
N GLU A 232 -19.93 7.78 10.03
CA GLU A 232 -19.58 9.15 10.39
C GLU A 232 -18.71 9.81 9.31
N ASP A 233 -19.15 10.98 8.82
CA ASP A 233 -18.48 11.76 7.76
C ASP A 233 -16.99 12.00 8.01
N PHE A 234 -16.59 12.09 9.28
CA PHE A 234 -15.19 12.27 9.66
C PHE A 234 -14.28 11.15 9.12
N TYR A 235 -14.67 9.88 9.26
CA TYR A 235 -13.83 8.76 8.81
C TYR A 235 -13.77 8.69 7.29
N PHE A 236 -14.87 9.04 6.62
CA PHE A 236 -14.88 9.08 5.17
C PHE A 236 -14.03 10.25 4.63
N TRP A 237 -14.28 11.48 5.06
CA TRP A 237 -13.58 12.63 4.46
C TRP A 237 -12.15 12.79 4.95
N CYS A 238 -11.89 12.63 6.25
CA CYS A 238 -10.56 12.86 6.79
C CYS A 238 -9.63 11.66 6.60
N TYR A 239 -10.09 10.44 6.85
CA TYR A 239 -9.22 9.26 6.76
C TYR A 239 -9.27 8.65 5.37
N TYR A 240 -10.46 8.35 4.85
CA TYR A 240 -10.59 7.66 3.56
C TYR A 240 -10.22 8.55 2.37
N VAL A 241 -10.67 9.81 2.33
CA VAL A 241 -10.39 10.71 1.19
C VAL A 241 -9.09 11.49 1.38
N PHE A 242 -8.97 12.26 2.46
CA PHE A 242 -7.86 13.19 2.62
C PHE A 242 -6.49 12.51 2.81
N CYS A 243 -6.39 11.44 3.61
CA CYS A 243 -5.12 10.74 3.77
C CYS A 243 -4.63 10.10 2.47
N ASN A 244 -5.53 9.58 1.63
CA ASN A 244 -5.16 8.98 0.33
C ASN A 244 -4.90 10.04 -0.75
N ALA A 245 -5.52 11.23 -0.68
CA ALA A 245 -5.37 12.28 -1.68
C ALA A 245 -3.91 12.65 -1.99
N PHE A 246 -2.98 12.50 -1.04
CA PHE A 246 -1.55 12.71 -1.28
C PHE A 246 -0.97 11.75 -2.32
N TRP A 247 -1.38 10.48 -2.30
CA TRP A 247 -0.98 9.43 -3.25
C TRP A 247 -1.71 9.52 -4.60
N ILE A 248 -2.66 10.44 -4.75
CA ILE A 248 -3.25 10.82 -6.03
C ILE A 248 -2.53 12.05 -6.59
N VAL A 249 -2.55 13.15 -5.84
CA VAL A 249 -2.19 14.48 -6.35
C VAL A 249 -0.69 14.59 -6.60
N ILE A 250 0.14 14.13 -5.67
CA ILE A 250 1.60 14.25 -5.80
C ILE A 250 2.12 13.32 -6.91
N PRO A 251 1.75 12.03 -6.96
CA PRO A 251 2.14 11.15 -8.05
C PRO A 251 1.69 11.63 -9.42
N LEU A 252 0.46 12.16 -9.56
CA LEU A 252 -0.01 12.71 -10.83
C LEU A 252 0.86 13.88 -11.31
N TYR A 253 1.18 14.82 -10.40
CA TYR A 253 2.09 15.92 -10.71
C TYR A 253 3.48 15.41 -11.13
N LEU A 254 4.03 14.42 -10.42
CA LEU A 254 5.33 13.83 -10.71
C LEU A 254 5.37 13.07 -12.04
N ILE A 255 4.26 12.44 -12.45
CA ILE A 255 4.09 11.81 -13.76
C ILE A 255 4.17 12.87 -14.85
N VAL A 256 3.34 13.91 -14.78
CA VAL A 256 3.31 15.00 -15.78
C VAL A 256 4.69 15.65 -15.91
N ARG A 257 5.34 15.92 -14.78
CA ARG A 257 6.70 16.48 -14.74
C ARG A 257 7.71 15.57 -15.42
N SER A 258 7.74 14.28 -15.08
CA SER A 258 8.67 13.35 -15.71
C SER A 258 8.42 13.17 -17.20
N CYS A 259 7.16 13.07 -17.64
CA CYS A 259 6.84 13.01 -19.07
C CYS A 259 7.36 14.24 -19.82
N GLY A 260 7.21 15.44 -19.25
CA GLY A 260 7.73 16.68 -19.82
C GLY A 260 9.25 16.68 -19.95
N GLU A 261 9.98 16.27 -18.90
CA GLU A 261 11.44 16.21 -18.92
C GLU A 261 11.97 15.10 -19.85
N THR A 262 11.31 13.94 -19.88
CA THR A 262 11.63 12.86 -20.82
C THR A 262 11.46 13.33 -22.26
N LYS A 263 10.35 14.00 -22.60
CA LYS A 263 10.12 14.59 -23.93
C LYS A 263 11.25 15.55 -24.33
N ARG A 264 11.59 16.51 -23.45
CA ARG A 264 12.67 17.48 -23.69
C ARG A 264 14.02 16.82 -23.93
N ALA A 265 14.31 15.74 -23.20
CA ALA A 265 15.55 14.98 -23.37
C ALA A 265 15.62 14.32 -24.76
N PHE A 266 14.53 13.71 -25.23
CA PHE A 266 14.45 13.10 -26.56
C PHE A 266 14.53 14.13 -27.70
N GLU A 267 13.85 15.26 -27.58
CA GLU A 267 13.93 16.36 -28.57
C GLU A 267 15.36 16.86 -28.71
N LYS A 268 16.06 17.08 -27.60
CA LYS A 268 17.46 17.51 -27.60
C LYS A 268 18.40 16.45 -28.19
N ALA A 269 18.16 15.17 -27.92
CA ALA A 269 18.95 14.08 -28.50
C ALA A 269 18.82 14.07 -30.04
N ALA A 270 17.59 14.15 -30.55
CA ALA A 270 17.32 14.20 -31.99
C ALA A 270 17.97 15.41 -32.68
N GLU A 271 17.94 16.59 -32.05
CA GLU A 271 18.62 17.78 -32.59
C GLU A 271 20.15 17.59 -32.70
N LEU A 272 20.76 16.96 -31.70
CA LEU A 272 22.21 16.71 -31.67
C LEU A 272 22.63 15.67 -32.71
N GLU A 273 21.82 14.62 -32.89
CA GLU A 273 22.01 13.61 -33.94
C GLU A 273 21.92 14.24 -35.34
N GLY A 274 20.89 15.05 -35.60
CA GLY A 274 20.74 15.75 -36.88
C GLY A 274 21.88 16.73 -37.17
N ARG A 275 22.44 17.40 -36.15
CA ARG A 275 23.64 18.25 -36.30
C ARG A 275 24.89 17.44 -36.61
N SER A 276 25.06 16.27 -35.98
CA SER A 276 26.18 15.36 -36.23
C SER A 276 26.17 14.83 -37.66
N GLU A 277 25.00 14.45 -38.17
CA GLU A 277 24.85 13.99 -39.56
C GLU A 277 25.15 15.09 -40.58
N ARG A 278 24.72 16.33 -40.33
CA ARG A 278 25.06 17.47 -41.19
C ARG A 278 26.57 17.74 -41.22
N LYS A 279 27.26 17.63 -40.08
CA LYS A 279 28.73 17.79 -40.01
C LYS A 279 29.51 16.70 -40.74
N LYS A 280 28.97 15.47 -40.85
CA LYS A 280 29.62 14.37 -41.59
C LYS A 280 29.46 14.48 -43.11
N LYS A 281 28.50 15.29 -43.59
CA LYS A 281 28.20 15.50 -45.02
C LYS A 281 28.96 16.68 -45.63
N ILE A 282 29.64 17.47 -44.81
CA ILE A 282 30.50 18.61 -45.20
C ILE A 282 31.95 18.13 -45.12
#